data_AF-A0A7W5FKW0-F1
#
_entry.id   AF-A0A7W5FKW0-F1
#
_cell.length_a   1.000
_cell.length_b   1.000
_cell.length_c   1.000
_cell.angle_alpha   90.00
_cell.angle_beta   90.00
_cell.angle_gamma   90.00
#
_symmetry.space_group_name_H-M   'P 1'
#
loop_
_entity.id
_entity.type
_entity.pdbx_description
1 polymer ?
#
loop_
_entity_poly.entity_id
_entity_poly.type
_entity_poly.pdbx_seq_one_letter_code
_entity_poly.pdbx_strand_id
1 'polypeptide(L)'
;MADEWGFYERLTESEQMRILVNSGYKTEAPLTDYSELLSVTLNLYMVRNTSKSKKALIMQLEQYESKLEKWASSTFQAKYVGRINTATRLEFYYYTRKDAFSSEKFKQWMEAEWEFRAQNYVKEDAEWSFYHYLLPNGLEQLYVHNAHMIYALIHKGDNIGQPRNVYHWLLFREAKDRQEAQSVLQTMGYKIEKERATEADASYPFPLVISRFDDVKLDTVNKRVRELHGLITDHNGRYDGWGSSMKLTNIKKFRTNFRKLLGATLKRLSPGRR
;
A
#
# COMPACT_ATOMS: atom_id res chain seq x y z
N MET A 1 18.37 -13.76 3.10
CA MET A 1 17.19 -13.74 2.21
C MET A 1 16.63 -12.34 2.29
N ALA A 2 16.45 -11.67 1.15
CA ALA A 2 15.79 -10.37 1.15
C ALA A 2 14.30 -10.60 1.45
N ASP A 3 13.88 -10.24 2.66
CA ASP A 3 12.55 -10.55 3.20
C ASP A 3 11.85 -9.22 3.54
N GLU A 4 11.41 -8.53 2.49
CA GLU A 4 10.72 -7.25 2.62
C GLU A 4 9.35 -7.32 1.92
N TRP A 5 8.34 -7.75 2.66
CA TRP A 5 7.00 -7.94 2.11
C TRP A 5 6.16 -6.66 2.15
N GLY A 6 5.66 -6.27 0.98
CA GLY A 6 4.68 -5.19 0.81
C GLY A 6 3.31 -5.76 0.43
N PHE A 7 2.25 -5.23 1.05
CA PHE A 7 0.86 -5.53 0.69
C PHE A 7 0.14 -4.26 0.22
N TYR A 8 -0.53 -4.33 -0.92
CA TYR A 8 -1.30 -3.22 -1.44
C TYR A 8 -2.45 -3.69 -2.36
N GLU A 9 -3.34 -2.77 -2.69
CA GLU A 9 -4.45 -3.03 -3.61
C GLU A 9 -4.25 -2.28 -4.93
N ARG A 10 -4.48 -2.98 -6.05
CA ARG A 10 -4.50 -2.42 -7.40
C ARG A 10 -5.90 -2.53 -7.96
N LEU A 11 -6.42 -1.43 -8.49
CA LEU A 11 -7.70 -1.38 -9.18
C LEU A 11 -7.44 -1.29 -10.68
N THR A 12 -7.93 -2.26 -11.41
CA THR A 12 -7.97 -2.25 -12.88
C THR A 12 -9.39 -1.96 -13.36
N GLU A 13 -9.59 -1.79 -14.66
CA GLU A 13 -10.94 -1.62 -15.23
C GLU A 13 -11.83 -2.84 -15.00
N SER A 14 -11.23 -4.03 -14.90
CA SER A 14 -11.95 -5.30 -14.83
C SER A 14 -12.06 -5.87 -13.41
N GLU A 15 -11.07 -5.64 -12.54
CA GLU A 15 -11.03 -6.24 -11.21
C GLU A 15 -10.16 -5.50 -10.18
N GLN A 16 -10.45 -5.78 -8.90
CA GLN A 16 -9.63 -5.41 -7.76
C GLN A 16 -8.67 -6.56 -7.41
N MET A 17 -7.38 -6.23 -7.38
CA MET A 17 -6.29 -7.13 -7.05
C MET A 17 -5.71 -6.76 -5.69
N ARG A 18 -5.53 -7.75 -4.82
CA ARG A 18 -4.75 -7.63 -3.58
C ARG A 18 -3.40 -8.29 -3.81
N ILE A 19 -2.35 -7.48 -3.80
CA ILE A 19 -1.01 -7.90 -4.18
C ILE A 19 -0.16 -7.95 -2.92
N LEU A 20 0.48 -9.10 -2.69
CA LEU A 20 1.56 -9.26 -1.74
C LEU A 20 2.83 -9.49 -2.57
N VAL A 21 3.83 -8.63 -2.41
CA VAL A 21 5.08 -8.69 -3.21
C VAL A 21 6.28 -8.60 -2.28
N ASN A 22 7.33 -9.38 -2.57
CA ASN A 22 8.60 -9.27 -1.89
C ASN A 22 9.44 -8.17 -2.57
N SER A 23 9.47 -6.99 -1.96
CA SER A 23 10.29 -5.84 -2.37
C SER A 23 11.79 -6.06 -2.17
N GLY A 24 12.19 -7.12 -1.47
CA GLY A 24 13.59 -7.43 -1.19
C GLY A 24 14.42 -7.66 -2.45
N TYR A 25 13.81 -8.09 -3.55
CA TYR A 25 14.50 -8.24 -4.84
C TYR A 25 14.60 -6.94 -5.64
N LYS A 26 14.03 -5.82 -5.19
CA LYS A 26 13.94 -4.58 -5.98
C LYS A 26 15.30 -4.03 -6.44
N THR A 27 16.36 -4.27 -5.67
CA THR A 27 17.73 -3.83 -6.00
C THR A 27 18.58 -4.91 -6.66
N GLU A 28 18.15 -6.17 -6.58
CA GLU A 28 18.91 -7.34 -7.04
C GLU A 28 18.31 -7.97 -8.31
N ALA A 29 17.05 -7.70 -8.62
CA ALA A 29 16.38 -8.19 -9.81
C ALA A 29 16.86 -7.44 -11.07
N PRO A 30 16.99 -8.12 -12.22
CA PRO A 30 16.80 -9.56 -12.39
C PRO A 30 18.00 -10.38 -11.90
N LEU A 31 17.74 -11.58 -11.36
CA LEU A 31 18.81 -12.54 -11.05
C LEU A 31 19.16 -13.34 -12.30
N THR A 32 20.42 -13.28 -12.75
CA THR A 32 20.87 -13.82 -14.05
C THR A 32 20.50 -15.29 -14.29
N ASP A 33 20.55 -16.13 -13.27
CA ASP A 33 20.23 -17.56 -13.39
C ASP A 33 18.72 -17.85 -13.45
N TYR A 34 17.86 -16.88 -13.12
CA TYR A 34 16.43 -17.08 -12.88
C TYR A 34 15.60 -16.39 -13.97
N SER A 35 15.51 -17.02 -15.13
CA SER A 35 14.92 -16.43 -16.33
C SER A 35 13.48 -16.86 -16.61
N GLU A 36 12.88 -17.71 -15.78
CA GLU A 36 11.53 -18.22 -15.99
C GLU A 36 10.59 -17.77 -14.88
N LEU A 37 9.46 -17.17 -15.27
CA LEU A 37 8.33 -16.91 -14.41
C LEU A 37 7.46 -18.17 -14.34
N LEU A 38 7.28 -18.69 -13.14
CA LEU A 38 6.29 -19.72 -12.80
C LEU A 38 5.12 -19.06 -12.07
N SER A 39 3.90 -19.25 -12.58
CA SER A 39 2.68 -18.96 -11.85
C SER A 39 1.93 -20.23 -11.46
N VAL A 40 1.38 -20.24 -10.25
CA VAL A 40 0.49 -21.30 -9.74
C VAL A 40 -0.84 -20.66 -9.37
N THR A 41 -1.92 -21.09 -9.99
CA THR A 41 -3.25 -20.48 -9.87
C THR A 41 -4.25 -21.42 -9.22
N LEU A 42 -4.86 -20.97 -8.13
CA LEU A 42 -5.99 -21.61 -7.47
C LEU A 42 -7.31 -20.93 -7.83
N ASN A 43 -8.31 -21.72 -8.19
CA ASN A 43 -9.69 -21.24 -8.31
C ASN A 43 -10.37 -21.23 -6.94
N LEU A 44 -10.72 -20.03 -6.44
CA LEU A 44 -11.29 -19.85 -5.10
C LEU A 44 -12.76 -20.26 -5.00
N TYR A 45 -13.48 -20.43 -6.11
CA TYR A 45 -14.90 -20.84 -6.07
C TYR A 45 -15.07 -22.20 -5.41
N MET A 46 -14.25 -23.18 -5.80
CA MET A 46 -14.30 -24.53 -5.24
C MET A 46 -13.86 -24.56 -3.78
N VAL A 47 -12.77 -23.86 -3.45
CA VAL A 47 -12.24 -23.83 -2.07
C VAL A 47 -13.24 -23.19 -1.11
N ARG A 48 -13.95 -22.14 -1.54
CA ARG A 48 -14.99 -21.47 -0.76
C ARG A 48 -16.18 -22.37 -0.47
N ASN A 49 -16.64 -23.16 -1.44
CA ASN A 49 -17.80 -24.03 -1.28
C ASN A 49 -17.57 -25.17 -0.27
N THR A 50 -16.32 -25.61 -0.09
CA THR A 50 -15.96 -26.65 0.87
C THR A 50 -15.63 -26.09 2.27
N SER A 51 -15.31 -24.80 2.37
CA SER A 51 -14.88 -24.18 3.62
C SER A 51 -16.03 -23.90 4.58
N LYS A 52 -15.95 -24.44 5.81
CA LYS A 52 -16.98 -24.28 6.86
C LYS A 52 -17.16 -22.82 7.33
N SER A 53 -16.12 -21.98 7.21
CA SER A 53 -16.16 -20.57 7.60
C SER A 53 -15.08 -19.78 6.86
N LYS A 54 -15.21 -18.44 6.85
CA LYS A 54 -14.19 -17.53 6.30
C LYS A 54 -12.83 -17.70 7.00
N LYS A 55 -12.81 -17.91 8.32
CA LYS A 55 -11.56 -18.13 9.08
C LYS A 55 -10.89 -19.44 8.68
N ALA A 56 -11.68 -20.51 8.55
CA ALA A 56 -11.16 -21.81 8.11
C ALA A 56 -10.58 -21.74 6.70
N LEU A 57 -11.28 -21.05 5.78
CA LEU A 57 -10.78 -20.81 4.42
C LEU A 57 -9.41 -20.11 4.42
N ILE A 58 -9.26 -19.04 5.20
CA ILE A 58 -8.01 -18.29 5.30
C ILE A 58 -6.88 -19.21 5.79
N MET A 59 -7.10 -19.94 6.88
CA MET A 59 -6.11 -20.87 7.43
C MET A 59 -5.73 -21.96 6.42
N GLN A 60 -6.70 -22.47 5.66
CA GLN A 60 -6.47 -23.49 4.65
C GLN A 60 -5.59 -22.96 3.49
N LEU A 61 -5.84 -21.73 3.04
CA LEU A 61 -5.05 -21.08 1.99
C LEU A 61 -3.64 -20.72 2.47
N GLU A 62 -3.48 -20.24 3.71
CA GLU A 62 -2.17 -19.96 4.31
C GLU A 62 -1.32 -21.23 4.47
N GLN A 63 -1.97 -22.34 4.86
CA GLN A 63 -1.31 -23.64 4.95
C GLN A 63 -0.86 -24.12 3.56
N TYR A 64 -1.71 -23.97 2.55
CA TYR A 64 -1.35 -24.31 1.16
C TYR A 64 -0.16 -23.50 0.67
N GLU A 65 -0.19 -22.18 0.85
CA GLU A 65 0.90 -21.28 0.47
C GLU A 65 2.23 -21.70 1.11
N SER A 66 2.21 -21.95 2.43
CA SER A 66 3.40 -22.37 3.18
C SER A 66 3.97 -23.70 2.66
N LYS A 67 3.10 -24.66 2.33
CA LYS A 67 3.53 -25.95 1.76
C LYS A 67 4.07 -25.79 0.34
N LEU A 68 3.39 -25.02 -0.51
CA LEU A 68 3.78 -24.78 -1.89
C LEU A 68 5.13 -24.07 -1.96
N GLU A 69 5.31 -23.02 -1.15
CA GLU A 69 6.57 -22.28 -1.06
C GLU A 69 7.72 -23.20 -0.63
N LYS A 70 7.53 -23.99 0.43
CA LYS A 70 8.55 -24.93 0.92
C LYS A 70 8.92 -25.94 -0.17
N TRP A 71 7.93 -26.52 -0.84
CA TRP A 71 8.15 -27.51 -1.90
C TRP A 71 8.84 -26.92 -3.13
N ALA A 72 8.40 -25.75 -3.60
CA ALA A 72 8.99 -25.10 -4.76
C ALA A 72 10.44 -24.69 -4.50
N SER A 73 10.72 -24.17 -3.29
CA SER A 73 12.06 -23.84 -2.84
C SER A 73 12.96 -25.07 -2.72
N SER A 74 12.48 -26.18 -2.12
CA SER A 74 13.32 -27.38 -1.95
C SER A 74 13.52 -28.18 -3.24
N THR A 75 12.55 -28.16 -4.15
CA THR A 75 12.57 -29.02 -5.36
C THR A 75 13.23 -28.32 -6.54
N PHE A 76 13.01 -27.01 -6.70
CA PHE A 76 13.45 -26.24 -7.87
C PHE A 76 14.26 -24.98 -7.51
N GLN A 77 14.55 -24.76 -6.23
CA GLN A 77 15.23 -23.54 -5.74
C GLN A 77 14.48 -22.26 -6.13
N ALA A 78 13.17 -22.34 -6.34
CA ALA A 78 12.34 -21.25 -6.82
C ALA A 78 12.38 -20.04 -5.86
N LYS A 79 12.43 -18.83 -6.41
CA LYS A 79 12.32 -17.58 -5.65
C LYS A 79 10.88 -17.14 -5.59
N TYR A 80 10.26 -17.21 -4.42
CA TYR A 80 8.92 -16.67 -4.22
C TYR A 80 8.96 -15.14 -4.23
N VAL A 81 8.24 -14.53 -5.17
CA VAL A 81 8.27 -13.07 -5.37
C VAL A 81 6.94 -12.39 -5.01
N GLY A 82 5.85 -13.14 -4.92
CA GLY A 82 4.57 -12.58 -4.51
C GLY A 82 3.35 -13.38 -4.93
N ARG A 83 2.18 -12.84 -4.57
CA ARG A 83 0.88 -13.38 -4.95
C ARG A 83 -0.10 -12.27 -5.30
N ILE A 84 -1.04 -12.62 -6.18
CA ILE A 84 -2.21 -11.81 -6.50
C ILE A 84 -3.46 -12.56 -6.03
N ASN A 85 -4.27 -11.88 -5.23
CA ASN A 85 -5.56 -12.37 -4.76
C ASN A 85 -6.68 -11.51 -5.32
N THR A 86 -7.62 -12.14 -6.01
CA THR A 86 -8.79 -11.49 -6.62
C THR A 86 -10.08 -12.09 -6.02
N ALA A 87 -11.23 -11.69 -6.54
CA ALA A 87 -12.50 -12.28 -6.11
C ALA A 87 -12.60 -13.79 -6.39
N THR A 88 -11.97 -14.28 -7.47
CA THR A 88 -12.16 -15.62 -8.03
C THR A 88 -10.91 -16.49 -8.04
N ARG A 89 -9.71 -15.90 -7.99
CA ARG A 89 -8.44 -16.63 -8.07
C ARG A 89 -7.40 -16.14 -7.07
N LEU A 90 -6.54 -17.07 -6.67
CA LEU A 90 -5.32 -16.81 -5.91
C LEU A 90 -4.13 -17.34 -6.72
N GLU A 91 -3.23 -16.44 -7.10
CA GLU A 91 -2.10 -16.71 -7.99
C GLU A 91 -0.80 -16.49 -7.23
N PHE A 92 0.09 -17.48 -7.22
CA PHE A 92 1.42 -17.42 -6.62
C PHE A 92 2.46 -17.32 -7.72
N TYR A 93 3.44 -16.46 -7.54
CA TYR A 93 4.45 -16.16 -8.55
C TYR A 93 5.86 -16.44 -8.02
N TYR A 94 6.61 -17.18 -8.82
CA TYR A 94 7.97 -17.59 -8.52
C TYR A 94 8.86 -17.33 -9.74
N TYR A 95 10.14 -17.07 -9.50
CA TYR A 95 11.16 -17.19 -10.53
C TYR A 95 11.97 -18.47 -10.34
N THR A 96 12.19 -19.18 -11.44
CA THR A 96 12.97 -20.42 -11.49
C THR A 96 14.12 -20.28 -12.48
N ARG A 97 15.12 -21.15 -12.31
CA ARG A 97 16.11 -21.35 -13.37
C ARG A 97 15.45 -21.97 -14.59
N LYS A 98 16.04 -21.74 -15.76
CA LYS A 98 15.57 -22.32 -17.03
C LYS A 98 15.40 -23.83 -16.91
N ASP A 99 14.26 -24.35 -17.38
CA ASP A 99 13.89 -25.76 -17.38
C ASP A 99 13.89 -26.45 -15.99
N ALA A 100 13.95 -25.68 -14.89
CA ALA A 100 13.99 -26.27 -13.55
C ALA A 100 12.63 -26.82 -13.13
N PHE A 101 11.53 -26.14 -13.49
CA PHE A 101 10.19 -26.55 -13.10
C PHE A 101 9.73 -27.79 -13.87
N SER A 102 9.12 -28.75 -13.16
CA SER A 102 8.54 -29.95 -13.76
C SER A 102 7.04 -30.01 -13.47
N SER A 103 6.22 -29.91 -14.53
CA SER A 103 4.75 -30.03 -14.43
C SER A 103 4.32 -31.40 -13.91
N GLU A 104 5.09 -32.46 -14.17
CA GLU A 104 4.82 -33.80 -13.65
C GLU A 104 5.00 -33.86 -12.13
N LYS A 105 6.14 -33.38 -11.62
CA LYS A 105 6.39 -33.31 -10.16
C LYS A 105 5.37 -32.41 -9.47
N PHE A 106 4.96 -31.30 -10.11
CA PHE A 106 3.90 -30.44 -9.60
C PHE A 106 2.57 -31.18 -9.48
N LYS A 107 2.19 -31.94 -10.52
CA LYS A 107 0.95 -32.73 -10.51
C LYS A 107 0.96 -33.77 -9.39
N GLN A 108 2.06 -34.52 -9.24
CA GLN A 108 2.21 -35.51 -8.17
C GLN A 108 2.12 -34.88 -6.77
N TRP A 109 2.79 -33.74 -6.57
CA TRP A 109 2.71 -32.99 -5.31
C TRP A 109 1.31 -32.49 -5.01
N MET A 110 0.63 -31.94 -6.03
CA MET A 110 -0.75 -31.46 -5.92
C MET A 110 -1.70 -32.59 -5.49
N GLU A 111 -1.62 -33.76 -6.13
CA GLU A 111 -2.46 -34.92 -5.79
C GLU A 111 -2.26 -35.41 -4.34
N ALA A 112 -1.05 -35.25 -3.79
CA ALA A 112 -0.72 -35.65 -2.43
C ALA A 112 -1.09 -34.60 -1.36
N GLU A 113 -0.93 -33.32 -1.66
CA GLU A 113 -0.95 -32.26 -0.65
C GLU A 113 -2.19 -31.35 -0.71
N TRP A 114 -2.97 -31.40 -1.80
CA TRP A 114 -4.09 -30.49 -2.01
C TRP A 114 -5.28 -31.11 -2.75
N GLU A 115 -6.47 -30.95 -2.19
CA GLU A 115 -7.70 -31.55 -2.72
C GLU A 115 -8.23 -30.86 -3.99
N PHE A 116 -7.89 -29.57 -4.20
CA PHE A 116 -8.44 -28.80 -5.31
C PHE A 116 -7.49 -28.74 -6.50
N ARG A 117 -8.05 -28.55 -7.69
CA ARG A 117 -7.24 -28.34 -8.90
C ARG A 117 -6.53 -26.98 -8.82
N ALA A 118 -5.23 -27.00 -9.12
CA ALA A 118 -4.44 -25.81 -9.42
C ALA A 118 -3.97 -25.88 -10.88
N GLN A 119 -3.82 -24.71 -11.49
CA GLN A 119 -3.15 -24.57 -12.79
C GLN A 119 -1.74 -24.05 -12.56
N ASN A 120 -0.81 -24.44 -13.43
CA ASN A 120 0.51 -23.84 -13.50
C ASN A 120 0.75 -23.28 -14.90
N TYR A 121 1.55 -22.22 -14.98
CA TYR A 121 2.00 -21.65 -16.22
C TYR A 121 3.46 -21.22 -16.07
N VAL A 122 4.27 -21.53 -17.08
CA VAL A 122 5.68 -21.15 -17.13
C VAL A 122 5.91 -20.31 -18.37
N LYS A 123 6.66 -19.23 -18.21
CA LYS A 123 7.02 -18.32 -19.30
C LYS A 123 8.43 -17.79 -19.09
N GLU A 124 9.15 -17.61 -20.18
CA GLU A 124 10.41 -16.87 -20.17
C GLU A 124 10.17 -15.38 -19.81
N ASP A 125 10.94 -14.89 -18.84
CA ASP A 125 10.92 -13.52 -18.33
C ASP A 125 12.28 -13.15 -17.71
N ALA A 126 13.35 -13.20 -18.53
CA ALA A 126 14.72 -12.94 -18.08
C ALA A 126 14.91 -11.56 -17.43
N GLU A 127 14.15 -10.56 -17.88
CA GLU A 127 14.19 -9.18 -17.37
C GLU A 127 13.32 -8.97 -16.12
N TRP A 128 12.69 -10.04 -15.62
CA TRP A 128 11.76 -9.98 -14.49
C TRP A 128 10.64 -8.95 -14.70
N SER A 129 10.17 -8.79 -15.94
CA SER A 129 9.19 -7.77 -16.31
C SER A 129 7.89 -7.90 -15.50
N PHE A 130 7.48 -9.13 -15.19
CA PHE A 130 6.31 -9.37 -14.35
C PHE A 130 6.55 -9.00 -12.88
N TYR A 131 7.77 -9.19 -12.37
CA TYR A 131 8.10 -8.75 -11.01
C TYR A 131 8.01 -7.23 -10.88
N HIS A 132 8.53 -6.50 -11.86
CA HIS A 132 8.42 -5.05 -11.90
C HIS A 132 6.95 -4.61 -11.97
N TYR A 133 6.10 -5.33 -12.69
CA TYR A 133 4.66 -5.12 -12.67
C TYR A 133 4.02 -5.37 -11.29
N LEU A 134 4.49 -6.38 -10.53
CA LEU A 134 4.02 -6.65 -9.17
C LEU A 134 4.40 -5.57 -8.15
N LEU A 135 5.40 -4.72 -8.44
CA LEU A 135 5.75 -3.61 -7.57
C LEU A 135 4.69 -2.49 -7.67
N PRO A 136 4.40 -1.78 -6.55
CA PRO A 136 3.44 -0.69 -6.58
C PRO A 136 4.00 0.47 -7.42
N ASN A 137 3.16 1.02 -8.30
CA ASN A 137 3.49 2.25 -9.03
C ASN A 137 3.48 3.48 -8.09
N GLY A 138 3.89 4.65 -8.59
CA GLY A 138 3.99 5.87 -7.77
C GLY A 138 2.68 6.23 -7.04
N LEU A 139 1.54 6.10 -7.72
CA LEU A 139 0.23 6.38 -7.12
C LEU A 139 -0.17 5.34 -6.06
N GLU A 140 0.12 4.07 -6.32
CA GLU A 140 -0.15 2.98 -5.37
C GLU A 140 0.73 3.10 -4.11
N GLN A 141 1.98 3.53 -4.24
CA GLN A 141 2.85 3.85 -3.10
C GLN A 141 2.25 4.95 -2.23
N LEU A 142 1.65 5.99 -2.85
CA LEU A 142 0.93 7.02 -2.10
C LEU A 142 -0.29 6.46 -1.37
N TYR A 143 -1.03 5.50 -1.96
CA TYR A 143 -2.16 4.86 -1.27
C TYR A 143 -1.73 4.01 -0.07
N VAL A 144 -0.64 3.26 -0.21
CA VAL A 144 -0.04 2.51 0.92
C VAL A 144 0.36 3.49 2.03
N HIS A 145 1.04 4.59 1.67
CA HIS A 145 1.42 5.63 2.63
C HIS A 145 0.20 6.25 3.33
N ASN A 146 -0.86 6.56 2.59
CA ASN A 146 -2.11 7.08 3.14
C ASN A 146 -2.72 6.10 4.14
N ALA A 147 -2.78 4.80 3.82
CA ALA A 147 -3.30 3.79 4.73
C ALA A 147 -2.52 3.76 6.05
N HIS A 148 -1.18 3.82 6.00
CA HIS A 148 -0.33 3.90 7.19
C HIS A 148 -0.59 5.17 8.01
N MET A 149 -0.70 6.33 7.37
CA MET A 149 -1.00 7.59 8.04
C MET A 149 -2.37 7.58 8.73
N ILE A 150 -3.41 7.12 8.03
CA ILE A 150 -4.77 7.03 8.58
C ILE A 150 -4.82 6.05 9.74
N TYR A 151 -4.19 4.89 9.61
CA TYR A 151 -4.06 3.94 10.71
C TYR A 151 -3.40 4.59 11.93
N ALA A 152 -2.28 5.29 11.75
CA ALA A 152 -1.61 6.01 12.82
C ALA A 152 -2.50 7.08 13.48
N LEU A 153 -3.31 7.82 12.70
CA LEU A 153 -4.27 8.80 13.21
C LEU A 153 -5.35 8.13 14.07
N ILE A 154 -5.96 7.05 13.58
CA ILE A 154 -6.97 6.27 14.32
C ILE A 154 -6.38 5.77 15.65
N HIS A 155 -5.18 5.18 15.62
CA HIS A 155 -4.51 4.67 16.82
C HIS A 155 -4.21 5.77 17.85
N LYS A 156 -3.88 6.99 17.39
CA LYS A 156 -3.71 8.14 18.28
C LYS A 156 -5.04 8.69 18.80
N GLY A 157 -6.18 8.24 18.30
CA GLY A 157 -7.53 8.61 18.73
C GLY A 157 -8.11 9.80 17.98
N ASP A 158 -7.67 9.99 16.74
CA ASP A 158 -8.24 10.95 15.81
C ASP A 158 -9.64 10.51 15.34
N ASN A 159 -10.58 11.44 15.27
CA ASN A 159 -11.86 11.24 14.62
C ASN A 159 -11.72 11.55 13.13
N ILE A 160 -11.22 10.59 12.36
CA ILE A 160 -10.92 10.76 10.93
C ILE A 160 -12.11 11.20 10.07
N GLY A 161 -13.34 10.97 10.53
CA GLY A 161 -14.56 11.42 9.85
C GLY A 161 -14.95 12.87 10.12
N GLN A 162 -14.28 13.57 11.04
CA GLN A 162 -14.52 14.98 11.30
C GLN A 162 -13.81 15.87 10.26
N PRO A 163 -14.55 16.70 9.49
CA PRO A 163 -13.97 17.60 8.52
C PRO A 163 -12.99 18.61 9.13
N ARG A 164 -11.93 18.92 8.37
CA ARG A 164 -10.82 19.77 8.77
C ARG A 164 -10.08 20.29 7.54
N ASN A 165 -9.20 21.28 7.74
CA ASN A 165 -8.26 21.65 6.68
C ASN A 165 -7.24 20.52 6.49
N VAL A 166 -7.27 19.95 5.29
CA VAL A 166 -6.29 19.01 4.76
C VAL A 166 -5.38 19.79 3.82
N TYR A 167 -4.09 19.76 4.11
CA TYR A 167 -3.05 20.43 3.34
C TYR A 167 -2.37 19.43 2.42
N HIS A 168 -2.01 19.87 1.22
CA HIS A 168 -1.28 19.09 0.24
C HIS A 168 -0.06 19.86 -0.24
N TRP A 169 1.05 19.15 -0.42
CA TRP A 169 2.33 19.69 -0.87
C TRP A 169 2.59 19.21 -2.29
N LEU A 170 2.74 20.17 -3.19
CA LEU A 170 2.97 19.95 -4.61
C LEU A 170 4.29 20.62 -4.98
N LEU A 171 5.09 19.93 -5.78
CA LEU A 171 6.44 20.36 -6.14
C LEU A 171 6.53 20.50 -7.66
N PHE A 172 7.05 21.63 -8.15
CA PHE A 172 7.17 21.90 -9.58
C PHE A 172 8.61 22.27 -9.96
N ARG A 173 8.99 21.88 -11.17
CA ARG A 173 10.29 22.20 -11.77
C ARG A 173 10.31 23.60 -12.37
N GLU A 174 9.17 24.06 -12.90
CA GLU A 174 9.03 25.36 -13.54
C GLU A 174 7.97 26.23 -12.86
N ALA A 175 8.21 27.54 -12.86
CA ALA A 175 7.25 28.51 -12.31
C ALA A 175 5.92 28.53 -13.11
N LYS A 176 6.00 28.29 -14.43
CA LYS A 176 4.86 28.25 -15.34
C LYS A 176 3.92 27.10 -14.99
N ASP A 177 4.46 25.89 -14.87
CA ASP A 177 3.71 24.69 -14.46
C ASP A 177 2.99 24.90 -13.12
N ARG A 178 3.68 25.49 -12.15
CA ARG A 178 3.08 25.85 -10.86
C ARG A 178 1.91 26.83 -11.02
N GLN A 179 2.03 27.85 -11.88
CA GLN A 179 0.98 28.84 -12.09
C GLN A 179 -0.24 28.24 -12.78
N GLU A 180 -0.04 27.43 -13.82
CA GLU A 180 -1.12 26.73 -14.53
C GLU A 180 -1.87 25.78 -13.58
N ALA A 181 -1.14 24.95 -12.84
CA ALA A 181 -1.73 24.06 -11.84
C ALA A 181 -2.49 24.85 -10.77
N GLN A 182 -1.96 25.99 -10.30
CA GLN A 182 -2.62 26.83 -9.30
C GLN A 182 -4.01 27.30 -9.76
N SER A 183 -4.13 27.76 -11.02
CA SER A 183 -5.40 28.19 -11.59
C SER A 183 -6.43 27.05 -11.61
N VAL A 184 -6.02 25.85 -12.05
CA VAL A 184 -6.93 24.68 -12.08
C VAL A 184 -7.34 24.27 -10.67
N LEU A 185 -6.41 24.20 -9.72
CA LEU A 185 -6.68 23.82 -8.33
C LEU A 185 -7.68 24.75 -7.65
N GLN A 186 -7.63 26.05 -7.94
CA GLN A 186 -8.62 27.01 -7.44
C GLN A 186 -10.03 26.70 -7.98
N THR A 187 -10.17 26.35 -9.26
CA THR A 187 -11.48 25.95 -9.81
C THR A 187 -12.01 24.64 -9.20
N MET A 188 -11.10 23.76 -8.74
CA MET A 188 -11.46 22.53 -8.03
C MET A 188 -11.84 22.76 -6.54
N GLY A 189 -11.79 24.02 -6.06
CA GLY A 189 -12.16 24.41 -4.71
C GLY A 189 -11.02 24.34 -3.69
N TYR A 190 -9.76 24.27 -4.12
CA TYR A 190 -8.62 24.37 -3.21
C TYR A 190 -8.25 25.82 -2.92
N LYS A 191 -7.84 26.07 -1.67
CA LYS A 191 -7.25 27.34 -1.23
C LYS A 191 -5.73 27.27 -1.37
N ILE A 192 -5.11 28.35 -1.85
CA ILE A 192 -3.65 28.47 -1.90
C ILE A 192 -3.12 28.98 -0.57
N GLU A 193 -2.19 28.25 0.06
CA GLU A 193 -1.67 28.55 1.39
C GLU A 193 -0.27 29.16 1.32
N LYS A 194 -0.21 30.46 0.98
CA LYS A 194 1.06 31.20 0.81
C LYS A 194 1.94 31.20 2.06
N GLU A 195 1.33 31.19 3.24
CA GLU A 195 2.01 31.21 4.55
C GLU A 195 2.67 29.87 4.92
N ARG A 196 2.36 28.79 4.17
CA ARG A 196 2.94 27.45 4.38
C ARG A 196 3.97 27.07 3.33
N ALA A 197 4.57 28.06 2.66
CA ALA A 197 5.62 27.83 1.69
C ALA A 197 6.70 26.91 2.28
N THR A 198 7.02 25.85 1.54
CA THR A 198 8.10 24.91 1.89
C THR A 198 9.39 25.42 1.27
N GLU A 199 10.54 25.05 1.83
CA GLU A 199 11.83 25.40 1.24
C GLU A 199 11.94 24.80 -0.17
N ALA A 200 12.55 25.57 -1.07
CA ALA A 200 12.80 25.16 -2.44
C ALA A 200 13.86 24.06 -2.47
N ASP A 201 13.56 22.94 -3.13
CA ASP A 201 14.53 21.89 -3.43
C ASP A 201 15.22 22.21 -4.76
N ALA A 202 16.50 21.83 -4.93
CA ALA A 202 17.25 22.09 -6.16
C ALA A 202 16.60 21.46 -7.41
N SER A 203 15.92 20.32 -7.24
CA SER A 203 15.17 19.63 -8.30
C SER A 203 13.75 20.17 -8.48
N TYR A 204 13.17 20.77 -7.43
CA TYR A 204 11.81 21.32 -7.44
C TYR A 204 11.75 22.70 -6.76
N PRO A 205 12.24 23.76 -7.42
CA PRO A 205 12.39 25.07 -6.81
C PRO A 205 11.08 25.82 -6.61
N PHE A 206 9.96 25.32 -7.14
CA PHE A 206 8.67 26.00 -7.11
C PHE A 206 7.61 25.20 -6.34
N PRO A 207 7.69 25.13 -4.99
CA PRO A 207 6.68 24.45 -4.19
C PRO A 207 5.34 25.21 -4.17
N LEU A 208 4.26 24.46 -4.00
CA LEU A 208 2.91 24.96 -3.82
C LEU A 208 2.22 24.17 -2.71
N VAL A 209 1.73 24.90 -1.71
CA VAL A 209 0.89 24.31 -0.66
C VAL A 209 -0.54 24.76 -0.87
N ILE A 210 -1.44 23.78 -0.91
CA ILE A 210 -2.87 24.02 -1.04
C ILE A 210 -3.61 23.38 0.13
N SER A 211 -4.83 23.83 0.39
CA SER A 211 -5.69 23.20 1.37
C SER A 211 -7.14 23.08 0.89
N ARG A 212 -7.85 22.11 1.48
CA ARG A 212 -9.28 21.89 1.30
C ARG A 212 -9.90 21.46 2.62
N PHE A 213 -11.16 21.84 2.84
CA PHE A 213 -11.92 21.37 4.00
C PHE A 213 -12.57 20.03 3.68
N ASP A 214 -11.96 18.94 4.14
CA ASP A 214 -12.38 17.57 3.88
C ASP A 214 -12.23 16.72 5.17
N ASP A 215 -12.83 15.52 5.18
CA ASP A 215 -12.45 14.49 6.15
C ASP A 215 -11.16 13.77 5.74
N VAL A 216 -10.58 13.00 6.68
CA VAL A 216 -9.36 12.23 6.41
C VAL A 216 -9.66 10.72 6.43
N LYS A 217 -10.85 10.32 5.96
CA LYS A 217 -11.10 8.90 5.68
C LYS A 217 -10.24 8.46 4.50
N LEU A 218 -9.85 7.18 4.52
CA LEU A 218 -8.93 6.64 3.51
C LEU A 218 -9.45 6.85 2.08
N ASP A 219 -10.75 6.60 1.84
CA ASP A 219 -11.36 6.79 0.52
C ASP A 219 -11.33 8.25 0.06
N THR A 220 -11.63 9.19 0.97
CA THR A 220 -11.59 10.62 0.70
C THR A 220 -10.16 11.04 0.32
N VAL A 221 -9.17 10.68 1.14
CA VAL A 221 -7.77 11.02 0.92
C VAL A 221 -7.25 10.39 -0.38
N ASN A 222 -7.50 9.10 -0.61
CA ASN A 222 -7.06 8.42 -1.83
C ASN A 222 -7.69 9.03 -3.08
N LYS A 223 -8.96 9.44 -3.02
CA LYS A 223 -9.62 10.17 -4.11
C LYS A 223 -8.92 11.51 -4.39
N ARG A 224 -8.65 12.32 -3.37
CA ARG A 224 -7.95 13.61 -3.54
C ARG A 224 -6.53 13.43 -4.04
N VAL A 225 -5.79 12.47 -3.50
CA VAL A 225 -4.44 12.14 -3.96
C VAL A 225 -4.45 11.68 -5.42
N ARG A 226 -5.44 10.90 -5.86
CA ARG A 226 -5.59 10.53 -7.29
C ARG A 226 -5.76 11.74 -8.19
N GLU A 227 -6.72 12.62 -7.83
CA GLU A 227 -7.04 13.83 -8.58
C GLU A 227 -5.81 14.74 -8.69
N LEU A 228 -5.12 14.97 -7.57
CA LEU A 228 -3.92 15.81 -7.53
C LEU A 228 -2.74 15.17 -8.27
N HIS A 229 -2.49 13.87 -8.08
CA HIS A 229 -1.40 13.18 -8.74
C HIS A 229 -1.55 13.22 -10.26
N GLY A 230 -2.76 12.97 -10.78
CA GLY A 230 -3.03 13.07 -12.22
C GLY A 230 -2.74 14.47 -12.75
N LEU A 231 -3.34 15.50 -12.15
CA LEU A 231 -3.15 16.89 -12.55
C LEU A 231 -1.69 17.33 -12.52
N ILE A 232 -0.95 16.95 -11.48
CA ILE A 232 0.45 17.39 -11.31
C ILE A 232 1.39 16.68 -12.28
N THR A 233 1.09 15.41 -12.62
CA THR A 233 1.89 14.65 -13.58
C THR A 233 1.86 15.30 -14.96
N ASP A 234 0.72 15.84 -15.36
CA ASP A 234 0.56 16.58 -16.63
C ASP A 234 1.39 17.88 -16.68
N HIS A 235 1.80 18.40 -15.51
CA HIS A 235 2.59 19.63 -15.34
C HIS A 235 4.02 19.35 -14.87
N ASN A 236 4.59 18.18 -15.17
CA ASN A 236 5.97 17.79 -14.77
C ASN A 236 6.28 17.96 -13.27
N GLY A 237 5.26 17.98 -12.43
CA GLY A 237 5.39 18.15 -11.00
C GLY A 237 5.44 16.82 -10.25
N ARG A 238 5.62 16.91 -8.94
CA ARG A 238 5.57 15.78 -8.02
C ARG A 238 4.62 16.08 -6.86
N TYR A 239 3.76 15.13 -6.56
CA TYR A 239 2.98 15.14 -5.33
C TYR A 239 3.86 14.65 -4.16
N ASP A 240 4.03 15.48 -3.13
CA ASP A 240 4.97 15.17 -2.03
C ASP A 240 4.27 14.54 -0.82
N GLY A 241 3.05 14.97 -0.53
CA GLY A 241 2.28 14.42 0.58
C GLY A 241 1.11 15.28 1.01
N TRP A 242 0.44 14.83 2.07
CA TRP A 242 -0.63 15.58 2.74
C TRP A 242 -0.48 15.55 4.25
N GLY A 243 -1.24 16.41 4.91
CA GLY A 243 -1.22 16.54 6.35
C GLY A 243 -2.43 17.31 6.86
N SER A 244 -2.80 17.06 8.12
CA SER A 244 -3.91 17.76 8.76
C SER A 244 -3.69 17.87 10.27
N SER A 245 -4.43 18.77 10.91
CA SER A 245 -4.47 18.81 12.37
C SER A 245 -5.34 17.67 12.91
N MET A 246 -4.92 17.06 14.03
CA MET A 246 -5.72 16.03 14.68
C MET A 246 -7.00 16.60 15.29
N LYS A 247 -8.09 15.83 15.22
CA LYS A 247 -9.37 16.06 15.89
C LYS A 247 -9.62 14.92 16.86
N LEU A 248 -9.19 15.09 18.11
CA LEU A 248 -9.36 14.06 19.14
C LEU A 248 -10.83 13.83 19.49
N THR A 249 -11.23 12.56 19.61
CA THR A 249 -12.56 12.16 20.06
C THR A 249 -12.83 12.62 21.50
N ASN A 250 -14.07 13.03 21.79
CA ASN A 250 -14.47 13.64 23.06
C ASN A 250 -14.13 12.82 24.32
N ILE A 251 -14.05 11.49 24.21
CA ILE A 251 -13.66 10.57 25.30
C ILE A 251 -12.22 10.84 25.79
N LYS A 252 -11.29 11.21 24.89
CA LYS A 252 -9.93 11.59 25.26
C LYS A 252 -9.83 13.07 25.63
N LYS A 253 -10.59 13.99 25.02
CA LYS A 253 -10.65 15.39 25.48
C LYS A 253 -11.05 15.46 26.96
N PHE A 254 -12.02 14.63 27.38
CA PHE A 254 -12.41 14.56 28.78
C PHE A 254 -11.24 14.07 29.64
N ARG A 255 -10.53 12.98 29.30
CA ARG A 255 -9.37 12.49 30.07
C ARG A 255 -8.18 13.46 30.08
N THR A 256 -7.89 14.16 28.99
CA THR A 256 -6.79 15.14 28.90
C THR A 256 -7.12 16.41 29.67
N ASN A 257 -8.37 16.89 29.60
CA ASN A 257 -8.83 18.02 30.39
C ASN A 257 -8.93 17.67 31.88
N PHE A 258 -9.38 16.46 32.24
CA PHE A 258 -9.45 15.98 33.63
C PHE A 258 -8.05 15.81 34.24
N ARG A 259 -7.06 15.34 33.47
CA ARG A 259 -5.64 15.29 33.90
C ARG A 259 -5.04 16.68 34.08
N LYS A 260 -5.33 17.64 33.19
CA LYS A 260 -4.91 19.04 33.36
C LYS A 260 -5.59 19.70 34.56
N LEU A 261 -6.87 19.42 34.80
CA LEU A 261 -7.62 19.94 35.94
C LEU A 261 -7.05 19.39 37.26
N LEU A 262 -6.85 18.07 37.37
CA LEU A 262 -6.24 17.41 38.53
C LEU A 262 -4.80 17.85 38.79
N GLY A 263 -4.00 18.07 37.75
CA GLY A 263 -2.64 18.59 37.87
C GLY A 263 -2.59 20.05 38.36
N ALA A 264 -3.60 20.85 38.05
CA ALA A 264 -3.72 22.23 38.51
C ALA A 264 -4.25 22.33 39.96
N THR A 265 -5.14 21.43 40.39
CA THR A 265 -5.61 21.37 41.79
C THR A 265 -4.56 20.80 42.74
N LEU A 266 -3.75 19.81 42.32
CA LEU A 266 -2.67 19.26 43.15
C LEU A 266 -1.50 20.24 43.37
N LYS A 267 -1.24 21.17 42.42
CA LYS A 267 -0.26 22.25 42.60
C LYS A 267 -0.71 23.37 43.55
N ARG A 268 -2.03 23.53 43.77
CA ARG A 268 -2.57 24.52 44.74
C ARG A 268 -2.64 24.01 46.18
N LEU A 269 -2.48 22.70 46.40
CA LEU A 269 -2.59 22.06 47.71
C LEU A 269 -1.25 21.69 48.36
N SER A 270 -0.13 22.14 47.81
CA SER A 270 1.19 22.04 48.45
C SER A 270 1.59 23.40 49.05
N PRO A 271 1.33 23.66 50.35
CA PRO A 271 2.03 24.72 51.05
C PRO A 271 3.46 24.22 51.29
N GLY A 272 4.43 24.98 50.78
CA GLY A 272 5.85 24.66 50.92
C GLY A 272 6.26 24.50 52.38
N ARG A 273 6.99 23.43 52.67
CA ARG A 273 7.82 23.35 53.87
C ARG A 273 9.25 23.72 53.48
N ARG A 274 9.68 24.85 54.04
CA ARG A 274 11.09 25.16 54.31
C ARG A 274 11.66 24.11 55.25
#